data_AF-A0A9Q9M1U0-F1
#
_entry.id   AF-A0A9Q9M1U0-F1
#
_cell.length_a   1.000
_cell.length_b   1.000
_cell.length_c   1.000
_cell.angle_alpha   90.00
_cell.angle_beta   90.00
_cell.angle_gamma   90.00
#
_symmetry.space_group_name_H-M   'P 1'
#
loop_
_entity.id
_entity.type
_entity.pdbx_description
1 polymer ?
#
loop_
_entity_poly.entity_id
_entity_poly.type
_entity_poly.pdbx_seq_one_letter_code
_entity_poly.pdbx_strand_id
1 'polypeptide(L)'
;MADSSSMAELELQGEALGEALDGASGMAAAFAETLGRVKEGFSETGRDAQILDRSLSKGLRRAFDGLVFDGDSLSESMDTLARSMIRTTYNAAMKPVMNHAGGLLTDGLTSLIGNILPFADGDAFSQGKVMPFAKGGVVTGPTAFPMRGATGLMGEAGPEAILPLTRGADGSLGVRSQGGGGVNVVMNVSTPDVKGFERSRSQIAAQLSRALSRGGRNR
;
A
#
# COMPACT_ATOMS: atom_id res chain seq x y z
N MET A 1 -29.70 -5.94 53.30
CA MET A 1 -29.26 -6.76 52.14
C MET A 1 -29.84 -6.32 50.80
N ALA A 2 -30.81 -5.40 50.73
CA ALA A 2 -31.35 -4.92 49.44
C ALA A 2 -30.50 -3.83 48.76
N ASP A 3 -29.71 -3.08 49.52
CA ASP A 3 -28.99 -1.87 49.06
C ASP A 3 -27.67 -2.17 48.31
N SER A 4 -27.03 -3.30 48.57
CA SER A 4 -25.79 -3.70 47.89
C SER A 4 -26.03 -4.19 46.46
N SER A 5 -27.22 -4.74 46.19
CA SER A 5 -27.56 -5.32 44.90
C SER A 5 -27.89 -4.26 43.85
N SER A 6 -28.59 -3.19 44.25
CA SER A 6 -28.89 -2.03 43.39
C SER A 6 -27.62 -1.27 43.01
N MET A 7 -26.66 -1.17 43.93
CA MET A 7 -25.37 -0.51 43.67
C MET A 7 -24.51 -1.28 42.67
N ALA A 8 -24.47 -2.61 42.78
CA ALA A 8 -23.78 -3.46 41.81
C ALA A 8 -24.41 -3.40 40.41
N GLU A 9 -25.74 -3.31 40.32
CA GLU A 9 -26.46 -3.21 39.05
C GLU A 9 -26.22 -1.85 38.35
N LEU A 10 -26.14 -0.76 39.13
CA LEU A 10 -25.76 0.56 38.64
C LEU A 10 -24.31 0.60 38.12
N GLU A 11 -23.38 -0.07 38.80
CA GLU A 11 -21.98 -0.13 38.40
C GLU A 11 -21.82 -0.87 37.05
N LEU A 12 -22.55 -1.98 36.89
CA LEU A 12 -22.61 -2.75 35.63
C LEU A 12 -23.22 -1.95 34.47
N GLN A 13 -24.27 -1.18 34.73
CA GLN A 13 -24.84 -0.27 33.72
C GLN A 13 -23.90 0.89 33.36
N GLY A 14 -23.15 1.41 34.35
CA GLY A 14 -22.15 2.45 34.14
C GLY A 14 -20.99 1.99 33.27
N GLU A 15 -20.52 0.75 33.48
CA GLU A 15 -19.44 0.14 32.70
C GLU A 15 -19.88 -0.11 31.24
N ALA A 16 -21.08 -0.66 31.04
CA ALA A 16 -21.66 -0.86 29.71
C ALA A 16 -21.89 0.47 28.95
N LEU A 17 -22.31 1.52 29.67
CA LEU A 17 -22.44 2.86 29.09
C LEU A 17 -21.06 3.43 28.71
N GLY A 18 -20.04 3.23 29.54
CA GLY A 18 -18.66 3.64 29.26
C GLY A 18 -18.11 3.01 27.98
N GLU A 19 -18.30 1.70 27.82
CA GLU A 19 -17.88 0.96 26.61
C GLU A 19 -18.63 1.44 25.35
N ALA A 20 -19.93 1.69 25.47
CA ALA A 20 -20.74 2.24 24.36
C ALA A 20 -20.29 3.66 23.97
N LEU A 21 -19.95 4.51 24.95
CA LEU A 21 -19.45 5.86 24.71
C LEU A 21 -18.05 5.85 24.09
N ASP A 22 -17.17 4.95 24.52
CA ASP A 22 -15.83 4.79 23.94
C ASP A 22 -15.92 4.32 22.48
N GLY A 23 -16.77 3.32 22.20
CA GLY A 23 -17.07 2.87 20.84
C GLY A 23 -17.66 3.97 19.96
N ALA A 24 -18.57 4.79 20.49
CA ALA A 24 -19.12 5.94 19.78
C ALA A 24 -18.04 7.01 19.48
N SER A 25 -17.12 7.26 20.41
CA SER A 25 -16.00 8.19 20.23
C SER A 25 -15.03 7.71 19.15
N GLY A 26 -14.73 6.41 19.11
CA GLY A 26 -13.89 5.79 18.08
C GLY A 26 -14.52 5.86 16.69
N MET A 27 -15.82 5.61 16.59
CA MET A 27 -16.56 5.79 15.32
C MET A 27 -16.58 7.25 14.86
N ALA A 28 -16.74 8.20 15.78
CA ALA A 28 -16.70 9.62 15.45
C ALA A 28 -15.31 10.06 14.94
N ALA A 29 -14.22 9.54 15.54
CA ALA A 29 -12.87 9.80 15.08
C ALA A 29 -12.61 9.25 13.67
N ALA A 30 -13.03 8.00 13.40
CA ALA A 30 -12.91 7.39 12.08
C ALA A 30 -13.74 8.13 11.01
N PHE A 31 -14.92 8.62 11.38
CA PHE A 31 -15.74 9.44 10.52
C PHE A 31 -15.09 10.80 10.21
N ALA A 32 -14.51 11.46 11.21
CA ALA A 32 -13.78 12.72 11.04
C ALA A 32 -12.59 12.56 10.08
N GLU A 33 -11.84 11.46 10.18
CA GLU A 33 -10.75 11.14 9.26
C GLU A 33 -11.27 10.95 7.82
N THR A 34 -12.40 10.27 7.68
CA THR A 34 -13.04 10.04 6.36
C THR A 34 -13.52 11.36 5.74
N LEU A 35 -14.14 12.23 6.53
CA LEU A 35 -14.51 13.58 6.09
C LEU A 35 -13.29 14.42 5.68
N GLY A 36 -12.16 14.27 6.39
CA GLY A 36 -10.90 14.91 6.02
C GLY A 36 -10.44 14.50 4.63
N ARG A 37 -10.40 13.19 4.35
CA ARG A 37 -10.03 12.65 3.03
C ARG A 37 -11.00 13.09 1.92
N VAL A 38 -12.30 13.10 2.20
CA VAL A 38 -13.32 13.58 1.25
C VAL A 38 -13.12 15.06 0.93
N LYS A 39 -12.86 15.89 1.94
CA LYS A 39 -12.59 17.32 1.77
C LYS A 39 -11.34 17.56 0.91
N GLU A 40 -10.28 16.78 1.12
CA GLU A 40 -9.06 16.86 0.32
C GLU A 40 -9.31 16.50 -1.15
N GLY A 41 -10.05 15.41 -1.41
CA GLY A 41 -10.45 15.02 -2.76
C GLY A 41 -11.29 16.09 -3.47
N PHE A 42 -12.21 16.76 -2.76
CA PHE A 42 -12.96 17.88 -3.32
C PHE A 42 -12.07 19.10 -3.63
N SER A 43 -11.06 19.38 -2.80
CA SER A 43 -10.12 20.48 -3.05
C SER A 43 -9.26 20.21 -4.29
N GLU A 44 -8.79 18.98 -4.46
CA GLU A 44 -8.05 18.56 -5.66
C GLU A 44 -8.91 18.64 -6.92
N THR A 45 -10.14 18.10 -6.85
CA THR A 45 -11.11 18.18 -7.95
C THR A 45 -11.38 19.64 -8.36
N GLY A 46 -11.50 20.55 -7.39
CA GLY A 46 -11.66 21.98 -7.66
C GLY A 46 -10.46 22.61 -8.38
N ARG A 47 -9.24 22.21 -8.02
CA ARG A 47 -8.01 22.66 -8.72
C ARG A 47 -7.96 22.14 -10.16
N ASP A 48 -8.32 20.88 -10.37
CA ASP A 48 -8.36 20.28 -11.72
C ASP A 48 -9.43 20.92 -12.61
N ALA A 49 -10.61 21.20 -12.06
CA ALA A 49 -11.67 21.91 -12.79
C ALA A 49 -11.20 23.29 -13.27
N GLN A 50 -10.46 24.04 -12.45
CA GLN A 50 -9.89 25.33 -12.85
C GLN A 50 -8.80 25.20 -13.94
N ILE A 51 -8.01 24.12 -13.92
CA ILE A 51 -7.02 23.87 -14.97
C ILE A 51 -7.72 23.55 -16.28
N LEU A 52 -8.74 22.70 -16.23
CA LEU A 52 -9.55 22.36 -17.39
C LEU A 52 -10.18 23.61 -18.00
N ASP A 53 -10.82 24.45 -17.19
CA ASP A 53 -11.44 25.71 -17.62
C ASP A 53 -10.45 26.60 -18.38
N ARG A 54 -9.29 26.89 -17.79
CA ARG A 54 -8.24 27.70 -18.44
C ARG A 54 -7.76 27.07 -19.74
N SER A 55 -7.60 25.75 -19.78
CA SER A 55 -7.13 25.04 -20.97
C SER A 55 -8.17 25.07 -22.09
N LEU A 56 -9.46 24.93 -21.73
CA LEU A 56 -10.58 25.00 -22.65
C LEU A 56 -10.73 26.42 -23.20
N SER A 57 -10.71 27.46 -22.35
CA SER A 57 -10.78 28.85 -22.81
C SER A 57 -9.62 29.19 -23.73
N LYS A 58 -8.40 28.73 -23.40
CA LYS A 58 -7.23 28.97 -24.24
C LYS A 58 -7.30 28.23 -25.58
N GLY A 59 -7.76 26.97 -25.57
CA GLY A 59 -7.96 26.18 -26.79
C GLY A 59 -9.03 26.79 -27.68
N LEU A 60 -10.17 27.17 -27.10
CA LEU A 60 -11.28 27.81 -27.79
C LEU A 60 -10.87 29.14 -28.39
N ARG A 61 -10.17 30.00 -27.63
CA ARG A 61 -9.65 31.27 -28.13
C ARG A 61 -8.71 31.07 -29.30
N ARG A 62 -7.79 30.09 -29.21
CA ARG A 62 -6.84 29.80 -30.29
C ARG A 62 -7.54 29.31 -31.56
N ALA A 63 -8.58 28.48 -31.42
CA ALA A 63 -9.39 28.02 -32.56
C ALA A 63 -10.17 29.17 -33.21
N PHE A 64 -10.70 30.11 -32.42
CA PHE A 64 -11.35 31.32 -32.94
C PHE A 64 -10.36 32.27 -33.61
N ASP A 65 -9.21 32.51 -32.99
CA ASP A 65 -8.17 33.39 -33.55
C ASP A 65 -7.66 32.83 -34.89
N GLY A 66 -7.42 31.51 -34.99
CA GLY A 66 -6.98 30.87 -36.24
C GLY A 66 -8.04 30.89 -37.35
N LEU A 67 -9.32 30.72 -37.00
CA LEU A 67 -10.42 30.81 -37.97
C LEU A 67 -10.64 32.24 -38.48
N VAL A 68 -10.57 33.23 -37.59
CA VAL A 68 -10.92 34.63 -37.90
C VAL A 68 -9.75 35.39 -38.53
N PHE A 69 -8.54 35.19 -38.04
CA PHE A 69 -7.38 35.98 -38.44
C PHE A 69 -6.42 35.22 -39.36
N ASP A 70 -6.28 33.90 -39.19
CA ASP A 70 -5.34 33.10 -39.98
C ASP A 70 -5.99 32.40 -41.19
N GLY A 71 -7.34 32.38 -41.26
CA GLY A 71 -8.08 31.81 -42.40
C GLY A 71 -8.05 30.28 -42.47
N ASP A 72 -7.76 29.62 -41.34
CA ASP A 72 -7.69 28.17 -41.24
C ASP A 72 -8.99 27.51 -41.68
N SER A 73 -8.87 26.43 -42.46
CA SER A 73 -10.03 25.63 -42.82
C SER A 73 -10.66 25.01 -41.57
N LEU A 74 -11.99 24.83 -41.55
CA LEU A 74 -12.71 24.16 -40.45
C LEU A 74 -12.10 22.77 -40.12
N SER A 75 -11.51 22.11 -41.11
CA SER A 75 -10.80 20.83 -40.93
C SER A 75 -9.55 20.97 -40.06
N GLU A 76 -8.83 22.08 -40.16
CA GLU A 76 -7.57 22.33 -39.45
C GLU A 76 -7.81 22.74 -38.00
N SER A 77 -8.88 23.51 -37.74
CA SER A 77 -9.33 23.80 -36.38
C SER A 77 -9.87 22.55 -35.66
N MET A 78 -10.57 21.65 -36.39
CA MET A 78 -11.01 20.35 -35.87
C MET A 78 -9.83 19.40 -35.60
N ASP A 79 -8.81 19.34 -36.47
CA ASP A 79 -7.59 18.56 -36.23
C ASP A 79 -6.84 19.08 -34.99
N THR A 80 -6.77 20.40 -34.82
CA THR A 80 -6.16 21.04 -33.65
C THR A 80 -6.93 20.72 -32.37
N LEU A 81 -8.27 20.77 -32.40
CA LEU A 81 -9.11 20.39 -31.27
C LEU A 81 -8.93 18.91 -30.91
N ALA A 82 -8.93 18.02 -31.90
CA ALA A 82 -8.72 16.59 -31.72
C ALA A 82 -7.35 16.30 -31.09
N ARG A 83 -6.27 16.92 -31.59
CA ARG A 83 -4.92 16.80 -31.02
C ARG A 83 -4.85 17.35 -29.59
N SER A 84 -5.56 18.43 -29.30
CA SER A 84 -5.63 19.02 -27.96
C SER A 84 -6.37 18.10 -26.97
N MET A 85 -7.49 17.50 -27.40
CA MET A 85 -8.21 16.50 -26.61
C MET A 85 -7.35 15.27 -26.34
N ILE A 86 -6.72 14.69 -27.38
CA ILE A 86 -5.82 13.54 -27.24
C ILE A 86 -4.69 13.86 -26.25
N ARG A 87 -4.07 15.04 -26.37
CA ARG A 87 -2.99 15.46 -25.48
C ARG A 87 -3.48 15.66 -24.05
N THR A 88 -4.67 16.20 -23.85
CA THR A 88 -5.26 16.42 -22.52
C THR A 88 -5.60 15.09 -21.86
N THR A 89 -6.24 14.17 -22.58
CA THR A 89 -6.57 12.83 -22.08
C THR A 89 -5.30 12.01 -21.81
N TYR A 90 -4.32 12.06 -22.70
CA TYR A 90 -3.02 11.43 -22.51
C TYR A 90 -2.31 12.00 -21.28
N ASN A 91 -2.23 13.31 -21.13
CA ASN A 91 -1.60 13.94 -19.98
C ASN A 91 -2.36 13.67 -18.68
N ALA A 92 -3.70 13.61 -18.70
CA ALA A 92 -4.50 13.24 -17.53
C ALA A 92 -4.25 11.77 -17.11
N ALA A 93 -4.08 10.87 -18.08
CA ALA A 93 -3.73 9.48 -17.83
C ALA A 93 -2.27 9.28 -17.37
N MET A 94 -1.34 10.09 -17.88
CA MET A 94 0.08 10.05 -17.50
C MET A 94 0.41 10.82 -16.22
N LYS A 95 -0.40 11.83 -15.87
CA LYS A 95 -0.19 12.68 -14.67
C LYS A 95 -0.01 11.85 -13.39
N PRO A 96 -0.83 10.82 -13.09
CA PRO A 96 -0.62 9.98 -11.92
C PRO A 96 0.75 9.31 -11.92
N VAL A 97 1.19 8.78 -13.07
CA VAL A 97 2.50 8.12 -13.22
C VAL A 97 3.64 9.13 -13.11
N MET A 98 3.50 10.32 -13.71
CA MET A 98 4.47 11.41 -13.62
C MET A 98 4.53 12.02 -12.23
N ASN A 99 3.41 12.10 -11.51
CA ASN A 99 3.36 12.58 -10.12
C ASN A 99 3.92 11.53 -9.16
N HIS A 100 3.68 10.25 -9.41
CA HIS A 100 4.24 9.15 -8.60
C HIS A 100 5.74 9.00 -8.84
N ALA A 101 6.21 9.13 -10.09
CA ALA A 101 7.63 9.14 -10.43
C ALA A 101 8.31 10.44 -10.00
N GLY A 102 7.63 11.58 -10.15
CA GLY A 102 8.09 12.90 -9.74
C GLY A 102 8.23 13.02 -8.23
N GLY A 103 7.24 12.55 -7.46
CA GLY A 103 7.28 12.48 -6.00
C GLY A 103 8.41 11.58 -5.50
N LEU A 104 8.61 10.41 -6.12
CA LEU A 104 9.75 9.53 -5.78
C LEU A 104 11.12 10.14 -6.13
N LEU A 105 11.19 10.94 -7.20
CA LEU A 105 12.42 11.66 -7.59
C LEU A 105 12.69 12.88 -6.68
N THR A 106 11.66 13.64 -6.30
CA THR A 106 11.80 14.80 -5.41
C THR A 106 12.03 14.40 -3.96
N ASP A 107 11.38 13.34 -3.48
CA ASP A 107 11.63 12.77 -2.15
C ASP A 107 13.02 12.12 -2.11
N GLY A 108 13.41 11.46 -3.20
CA GLY A 108 14.76 10.92 -3.40
C GLY A 108 15.85 12.00 -3.41
N LEU A 109 15.61 13.15 -4.04
CA LEU A 109 16.57 14.26 -4.12
C LEU A 109 16.62 15.11 -2.85
N THR A 110 15.47 15.33 -2.19
CA THR A 110 15.39 16.04 -0.90
C THR A 110 16.07 15.23 0.21
N SER A 111 15.93 13.89 0.18
CA SER A 111 16.67 12.98 1.08
C SER A 111 18.18 12.94 0.78
N LEU A 112 18.60 13.14 -0.48
CA LEU A 112 20.01 13.24 -0.85
C LEU A 112 20.63 14.57 -0.43
N ILE A 113 19.91 15.70 -0.55
CA ILE A 113 20.39 17.03 -0.14
C ILE A 113 20.39 17.18 1.39
N GLY A 114 19.39 16.61 2.09
CA GLY A 114 19.34 16.59 3.56
C GLY A 114 20.43 15.73 4.22
N ASN A 115 21.00 14.76 3.50
CA ASN A 115 22.03 13.85 4.02
C ASN A 115 23.48 14.26 3.66
N ILE A 116 23.70 15.42 3.03
CA ILE A 116 25.04 15.91 2.61
C ILE A 116 25.78 16.66 3.74
N LEU A 117 25.16 16.87 4.91
CA LEU A 117 25.86 17.36 6.11
C LEU A 117 25.84 16.36 7.28
N PRO A 118 26.69 15.32 7.29
CA PRO A 118 27.00 14.58 8.52
C PRO A 118 28.51 14.34 8.65
N PHE A 119 29.18 14.96 9.61
CA PHE A 119 30.55 14.58 9.96
C PHE A 119 30.75 14.59 11.48
N ALA A 120 30.70 13.41 12.08
CA ALA A 120 31.67 12.92 13.08
C ALA A 120 31.27 11.50 13.53
N ASP A 121 32.25 10.59 13.49
CA ASP A 121 32.28 9.29 14.19
C ASP A 121 31.57 8.08 13.56
N GLY A 122 32.26 7.51 12.55
CA GLY A 122 32.64 6.10 12.57
C GLY A 122 31.51 5.06 12.56
N ASP A 123 30.89 4.86 11.40
CA ASP A 123 30.14 3.63 11.11
C ASP A 123 30.39 3.21 9.66
N ALA A 124 30.24 1.92 9.38
CA ALA A 124 30.62 1.31 8.10
C ALA A 124 29.74 1.79 6.94
N PHE A 125 30.07 2.94 6.35
CA PHE A 125 29.33 3.57 5.26
C PHE A 125 30.11 3.55 3.94
N SER A 126 29.75 2.62 3.06
CA SER A 126 29.89 2.83 1.62
C SER A 126 28.70 3.67 1.15
N GLN A 127 28.81 4.99 1.27
CA GLN A 127 27.94 5.99 0.63
C GLN A 127 26.42 5.83 0.84
N GLY A 128 25.97 5.77 2.10
CA GLY A 128 24.70 6.38 2.54
C GLY A 128 23.35 5.90 1.99
N LYS A 129 23.31 4.94 1.06
CA LYS A 129 22.10 4.20 0.70
C LYS A 129 22.41 2.71 0.73
N VAL A 130 22.26 2.12 1.92
CA VAL A 130 21.98 0.69 2.00
C VAL A 130 20.66 0.50 1.27
N MET A 131 20.68 0.01 0.03
CA MET A 131 19.48 -0.44 -0.68
C MET A 131 19.01 -1.71 0.03
N PRO A 132 17.96 -1.65 0.87
CA PRO A 132 17.57 -2.79 1.67
C PRO A 132 16.73 -3.72 0.79
N PHE A 133 17.37 -4.67 0.11
CA PHE A 133 16.67 -5.76 -0.56
C PHE A 133 16.14 -6.83 0.43
N ALA A 134 16.08 -6.51 1.72
CA ALA A 134 15.58 -7.40 2.78
C ALA A 134 14.13 -7.84 2.56
N LYS A 135 13.36 -7.12 1.72
CA LYS A 135 11.98 -7.44 1.32
C LYS A 135 11.88 -8.05 -0.10
N GLY A 136 13.01 -8.34 -0.74
CA GLY A 136 13.08 -8.79 -2.13
C GLY A 136 12.92 -7.65 -3.16
N GLY A 137 13.14 -7.96 -4.43
CA GLY A 137 13.06 -7.01 -5.55
C GLY A 137 13.39 -7.67 -6.89
N VAL A 138 13.15 -7.00 -8.01
CA VAL A 138 13.51 -7.49 -9.36
C VAL A 138 14.47 -6.49 -9.98
N VAL A 139 15.60 -6.98 -10.49
CA VAL A 139 16.57 -6.16 -11.23
C VAL A 139 16.28 -6.32 -12.71
N THR A 140 15.97 -5.21 -13.39
CA THR A 140 15.56 -5.18 -14.80
C THR A 140 16.66 -4.68 -15.74
N GLY A 141 17.85 -4.36 -15.24
CA GLY A 141 18.99 -3.91 -16.05
C GLY A 141 20.33 -3.95 -15.30
N PRO A 142 21.46 -3.74 -16.02
CA PRO A 142 22.80 -3.90 -15.48
C PRO A 142 23.05 -3.02 -14.25
N THR A 143 23.30 -3.64 -13.10
CA THR A 143 23.53 -2.94 -11.83
C THR A 143 24.89 -3.33 -11.26
N ALA A 144 25.79 -2.36 -11.14
CA ALA A 144 27.11 -2.58 -10.56
C ALA A 144 27.06 -2.50 -9.02
N PHE A 145 27.73 -3.42 -8.34
CA PHE A 145 27.88 -3.40 -6.88
C PHE A 145 29.34 -3.50 -6.46
N PRO A 146 29.76 -2.76 -5.41
CA PRO A 146 31.14 -2.79 -4.95
C PRO A 146 31.44 -4.15 -4.28
N MET A 147 32.55 -4.77 -4.68
CA MET A 147 33.14 -5.93 -4.01
C MET A 147 34.52 -5.56 -3.47
N ARG A 148 35.01 -6.32 -2.49
CA ARG A 148 36.35 -6.06 -1.93
C ARG A 148 37.42 -6.35 -2.98
N GLY A 149 37.89 -5.31 -3.67
CA GLY A 149 38.94 -5.39 -4.70
C GLY A 149 38.44 -5.54 -6.15
N ALA A 150 37.12 -5.50 -6.39
CA ALA A 150 36.54 -5.56 -7.73
C ALA A 150 35.14 -4.92 -7.76
N THR A 151 34.60 -4.68 -8.95
CA THR A 151 33.19 -4.29 -9.13
C THR A 151 32.45 -5.49 -9.70
N GLY A 152 31.41 -5.96 -9.01
CA GLY A 152 30.51 -6.99 -9.52
C GLY A 152 29.42 -6.37 -10.39
N LEU A 153 28.97 -7.08 -11.42
CA LEU A 153 27.87 -6.67 -12.30
C LEU A 153 26.73 -7.70 -12.18
N MET A 154 25.52 -7.23 -11.91
CA MET A 154 24.29 -8.03 -11.80
C MET A 154 23.32 -7.66 -12.94
N GLY A 155 22.52 -8.62 -13.43
CA GLY A 155 21.50 -8.36 -14.46
C GLY A 155 22.02 -8.38 -15.90
N GLU A 156 23.07 -9.15 -16.20
CA GLU A 156 23.59 -9.31 -17.57
C GLU A 156 22.75 -10.27 -18.44
N ALA A 157 21.96 -11.16 -17.83
CA ALA A 157 21.27 -12.25 -18.53
C ALA A 157 19.73 -12.20 -18.45
N GLY A 158 19.16 -11.00 -18.23
CA GLY A 158 17.72 -10.79 -18.15
C GLY A 158 17.20 -10.56 -16.71
N PRO A 159 15.87 -10.55 -16.50
CA PRO A 159 15.30 -10.22 -15.20
C PRO A 159 15.65 -11.24 -14.12
N GLU A 160 16.38 -10.81 -13.09
CA GLU A 160 16.75 -11.63 -11.93
C GLU A 160 15.92 -11.21 -10.71
N ALA A 161 15.42 -12.19 -9.96
CA ALA A 161 14.65 -11.96 -8.73
C ALA A 161 15.56 -12.01 -7.49
N ILE A 162 15.54 -10.95 -6.69
CA ILE A 162 16.16 -10.89 -5.37
C ILE A 162 15.16 -11.44 -4.36
N LEU A 163 15.51 -12.58 -3.77
CA LEU A 163 14.68 -13.29 -2.82
C LEU A 163 15.24 -13.16 -1.41
N PRO A 164 14.40 -12.92 -0.38
CA PRO A 164 14.87 -12.87 1.00
C PRO A 164 15.38 -14.26 1.42
N LEU A 165 16.69 -14.38 1.61
CA LEU A 165 17.30 -15.60 2.10
C LEU A 165 17.31 -15.62 3.63
N THR A 166 17.02 -16.80 4.19
CA THR A 166 17.17 -17.08 5.61
C THR A 166 18.13 -18.24 5.80
N ARG A 167 18.94 -18.15 6.85
CA ARG A 167 19.83 -19.24 7.25
C ARG A 167 19.05 -20.26 8.09
N GLY A 168 19.07 -21.52 7.68
CA GLY A 168 18.56 -22.64 8.46
C GLY A 168 19.46 -22.92 9.67
N ALA A 169 18.95 -23.68 10.64
CA ALA A 169 19.73 -24.09 11.82
C ALA A 169 20.93 -24.98 11.47
N ASP A 170 20.91 -25.60 10.30
CA ASP A 170 21.99 -26.37 9.68
C ASP A 170 23.00 -25.50 8.90
N GLY A 171 22.81 -24.17 8.88
CA GLY A 171 23.67 -23.23 8.16
C GLY A 171 23.36 -23.09 6.67
N SER A 172 22.43 -23.88 6.13
CA SER A 172 21.98 -23.79 4.74
C SER A 172 21.23 -22.49 4.47
N LEU A 173 21.28 -21.97 3.24
CA LEU A 173 20.56 -20.76 2.83
C LEU A 173 19.30 -21.18 2.06
N GLY A 174 18.13 -20.77 2.54
CA GLY A 174 16.84 -21.03 1.89
C GLY A 174 16.07 -19.75 1.60
N VAL A 175 15.18 -19.77 0.60
CA VAL A 175 14.30 -18.65 0.25
C VAL A 175 13.08 -18.59 1.17
N ARG A 176 12.84 -17.44 1.80
CA ARG A 176 11.62 -17.19 2.59
C ARG A 176 10.48 -16.86 1.63
N SER A 177 9.53 -17.78 1.46
CA SER A 177 8.24 -17.47 0.83
C SER A 177 7.45 -16.54 1.76
N GLN A 178 7.25 -15.28 1.35
CA GLN A 178 6.38 -14.33 2.04
C GLN A 178 4.92 -14.56 1.63
N GLY A 179 4.46 -15.80 1.71
CA GLY A 179 3.06 -16.15 1.69
C GLY A 179 2.84 -16.99 2.93
N GLY A 180 2.18 -16.43 3.95
CA GLY A 180 1.79 -17.19 5.12
C GLY A 180 0.97 -18.38 4.65
N GLY A 181 1.60 -19.56 4.65
CA GLY A 181 0.93 -20.79 4.27
C GLY A 181 -0.32 -20.91 5.13
N GLY A 182 -1.50 -20.87 4.50
CA GLY A 182 -2.75 -21.10 5.19
C GLY A 182 -2.60 -22.41 5.97
N VAL A 183 -2.79 -22.38 7.28
CA VAL A 183 -2.70 -23.57 8.12
C VAL A 183 -3.87 -24.47 7.73
N ASN A 184 -3.59 -25.44 6.86
CA ASN A 184 -4.58 -26.43 6.44
C ASN A 184 -4.62 -27.57 7.46
N VAL A 185 -5.70 -27.65 8.23
CA VAL A 185 -5.92 -28.71 9.22
C VAL A 185 -6.83 -29.77 8.62
N VAL A 186 -6.26 -30.88 8.18
CA VAL A 186 -7.02 -32.04 7.67
C VAL A 186 -7.22 -33.04 8.81
N MET A 187 -8.47 -33.28 9.20
CA MET A 187 -8.85 -34.22 10.26
C MET A 187 -9.56 -35.43 9.63
N ASN A 188 -8.87 -36.56 9.57
CA ASN A 188 -9.44 -37.82 9.10
C ASN A 188 -10.09 -38.55 10.27
N VAL A 189 -11.42 -38.63 10.29
CA VAL A 189 -12.18 -39.36 11.31
C VAL A 189 -12.62 -40.70 10.72
N SER A 190 -12.11 -41.80 11.27
CA SER A 190 -12.58 -43.15 10.95
C SER A 190 -13.27 -43.74 12.16
N THR A 191 -14.58 -43.96 12.05
CA THR A 191 -15.39 -44.58 13.11
C THR A 191 -16.16 -45.76 12.53
N PRO A 192 -16.12 -46.94 13.17
CA PRO A 192 -16.89 -48.10 12.73
C PRO A 192 -18.38 -48.02 13.08
N ASP A 193 -18.78 -47.12 13.99
CA ASP A 193 -20.18 -46.93 14.43
C ASP A 193 -20.56 -45.44 14.42
N VAL A 194 -21.70 -45.12 13.79
CA VAL A 194 -22.24 -43.77 13.64
C VAL A 194 -22.73 -43.21 14.98
N LYS A 195 -23.27 -44.05 15.88
CA LYS A 195 -23.75 -43.61 17.20
C LYS A 195 -22.59 -43.24 18.13
N GLY A 196 -21.44 -43.92 18.00
CA GLY A 196 -20.20 -43.55 18.67
C GLY A 196 -19.69 -42.17 18.23
N PHE A 197 -19.78 -41.87 16.92
CA PHE A 197 -19.39 -40.57 16.39
C PHE A 197 -20.24 -39.43 16.96
N GLU A 198 -21.57 -39.57 17.00
CA GLU A 198 -22.48 -38.54 17.55
C GLU A 198 -22.15 -38.16 19.00
N ARG A 199 -21.82 -39.15 19.84
CA ARG A 199 -21.42 -38.90 21.25
C ARG A 199 -20.07 -38.19 21.35
N SER A 200 -19.16 -38.47 20.43
CA SER A 200 -17.80 -37.89 20.40
C SER A 200 -17.70 -36.56 19.65
N ARG A 201 -18.77 -36.12 18.97
CA ARG A 201 -18.80 -34.90 18.14
C ARG A 201 -18.34 -33.65 18.91
N SER A 202 -18.77 -33.49 20.16
CA SER A 202 -18.38 -32.36 21.01
C SER A 202 -16.90 -32.38 21.37
N GLN A 203 -16.34 -33.58 21.58
CA GLN A 203 -14.92 -33.77 21.89
C GLN A 203 -14.04 -33.48 20.66
N ILE A 204 -14.45 -33.93 19.48
CA ILE A 204 -13.77 -33.64 18.21
C ILE A 204 -13.81 -32.13 17.92
N ALA A 205 -14.96 -31.48 18.11
CA ALA A 205 -15.08 -30.03 17.94
C ALA A 205 -14.19 -29.24 18.91
N ALA A 206 -14.07 -29.70 20.17
CA ALA A 206 -13.19 -29.09 21.16
C ALA A 206 -11.70 -29.30 20.80
N GLN A 207 -11.32 -30.46 20.27
CA GLN A 207 -9.96 -30.71 19.78
C GLN A 207 -9.60 -29.87 18.57
N LEU A 208 -10.53 -29.73 17.61
CA LEU A 208 -10.36 -28.86 16.44
C LEU A 208 -10.19 -27.39 16.85
N SER A 209 -11.03 -26.90 17.76
CA SER A 209 -10.94 -25.53 18.28
C SER A 209 -9.59 -25.28 18.95
N ARG A 210 -9.09 -26.23 19.76
CA ARG A 210 -7.74 -26.14 20.36
C ARG A 210 -6.62 -26.20 19.32
N ALA A 211 -6.78 -26.93 18.23
CA ALA A 211 -5.80 -26.99 17.14
C ALA A 211 -5.77 -25.66 16.37
N LEU A 212 -6.93 -25.09 16.05
CA LEU A 212 -7.07 -23.79 15.38
C LEU A 212 -6.53 -22.65 16.25
N SER A 213 -6.85 -22.61 17.55
CA SER A 213 -6.32 -21.60 18.48
C SER A 213 -4.81 -21.72 18.71
N ARG A 214 -4.19 -22.89 18.48
CA ARG A 214 -2.73 -23.03 18.46
C ARG A 214 -2.13 -22.54 17.15
N GLY A 215 -2.77 -22.85 16.02
CA GLY A 215 -2.37 -22.36 14.69
C GLY A 215 -2.47 -20.84 14.56
N GLY A 216 -3.47 -20.21 15.19
CA GLY A 216 -3.63 -18.75 15.18
C GLY A 216 -2.63 -18.00 16.05
N ARG A 217 -2.01 -18.66 17.06
CA ARG A 217 -1.00 -18.07 17.95
C ARG A 217 0.42 -18.11 17.39
N ASN A 218 0.68 -18.94 16.39
CA ASN A 218 2.00 -19.09 15.75
C ASN A 218 2.08 -18.38 14.37
N ARG A 219 1.26 -17.34 14.16
CA ARG A 219 1.35 -16.44 12.99
C ARG A 219 2.23 -15.23 13.30
#